data_AF-A0A415VA59-F1
#
_entry.id   AF-A0A415VA59-F1
#
_cell.length_a   1.000
_cell.length_b   1.000
_cell.length_c   1.000
_cell.angle_alpha   90.00
_cell.angle_beta   90.00
_cell.angle_gamma   90.00
#
_symmetry.space_group_name_H-M   'P 1'
#
loop_
_entity.id
_entity.type
_entity.pdbx_description
1 polymer ?
#
loop_
_entity_poly.entity_id
_entity_poly.type
_entity_poly.pdbx_seq_one_letter_code
_entity_poly.pdbx_strand_id
1 'polypeptide(L)'
;MNSAYARDDGTVRVAVERPVDLGFDHAECFLPAVNWFNVECFSTDDLDFLTEFVRSNAPFIFELAERQKAGSAVSALAPDVLLLNSK
;
A
#
# COMPACT_ATOMS: atom_id res chain seq x y z
N MET A 1 -14.44 4.92 -4.26
CA MET A 1 -13.11 5.53 -3.99
C MET A 1 -12.09 4.43 -4.15
N ASN A 2 -11.21 4.52 -5.16
CA ASN A 2 -10.10 3.57 -5.29
C ASN A 2 -9.13 3.84 -4.14
N SER A 3 -8.75 2.80 -3.39
CA SER A 3 -7.69 2.94 -2.38
C SER A 3 -6.41 3.36 -3.11
N ALA A 4 -5.70 4.35 -2.60
CA ALA A 4 -4.53 4.96 -3.26
C ALA A 4 -3.33 4.01 -3.50
N TYR A 5 -3.50 2.72 -3.22
CA TYR A 5 -2.48 1.70 -3.19
C TYR A 5 -2.81 0.46 -4.04
N ALA A 6 -4.08 0.18 -4.34
CA ALA A 6 -4.48 -0.93 -5.21
C ALA A 6 -5.11 -0.39 -6.49
N ARG A 7 -4.50 -0.69 -7.63
CA ARG A 7 -4.99 -0.30 -8.95
C ARG A 7 -6.05 -1.29 -9.44
N ASP A 8 -6.91 -0.83 -10.35
CA ASP A 8 -7.98 -1.64 -10.92
C ASP A 8 -7.45 -2.81 -11.78
N ASP A 9 -6.18 -2.73 -12.20
CA ASP A 9 -5.47 -3.79 -12.92
C ASP A 9 -4.90 -4.90 -12.01
N GLY A 10 -5.15 -4.82 -10.70
CA GLY A 10 -4.64 -5.78 -9.71
C GLY A 10 -3.21 -5.50 -9.23
N THR A 11 -2.58 -4.42 -9.68
CA THR A 11 -1.26 -3.99 -9.21
C THR A 11 -1.39 -3.32 -7.84
N VAL A 12 -0.47 -3.67 -6.93
CA VAL A 12 -0.36 -3.00 -5.62
C VAL A 12 0.90 -2.13 -5.59
N ARG A 13 0.74 -0.91 -5.10
CA ARG A 13 1.82 0.05 -4.84
C ARG A 13 2.25 -0.03 -3.39
N VAL A 14 3.51 -0.35 -3.16
CA VAL A 14 4.14 -0.37 -1.84
C VAL A 14 5.03 0.87 -1.72
N ALA A 15 4.76 1.73 -0.75
CA ALA A 15 5.63 2.84 -0.39
C ALA A 15 6.49 2.42 0.82
N VAL A 16 7.78 2.71 0.77
CA VAL A 16 8.75 2.43 1.83
C VAL A 16 9.37 3.75 2.27
N GLU A 17 9.22 4.08 3.54
CA GLU A 17 9.80 5.27 4.16
C GLU A 17 10.68 4.88 5.34
N ARG A 18 11.90 5.42 5.39
CA ARG A 18 12.83 5.28 6.53
C ARG A 18 13.10 6.66 7.11
N PRO A 19 12.79 6.93 8.40
CA PRO A 19 13.06 8.23 9.00
C PRO A 19 14.56 8.53 9.06
N VAL A 20 14.92 9.78 8.79
CA VAL A 20 16.28 10.34 8.88
C VAL A 20 16.26 11.67 9.63
N ASP A 21 17.43 12.21 9.99
CA ASP A 21 17.56 13.42 10.83
C ASP A 21 16.67 14.59 10.38
N LEU A 22 16.49 14.77 9.06
CA LEU A 22 15.66 15.82 8.47
C LEU A 22 14.66 15.28 7.44
N GLY A 23 13.90 14.24 7.78
CA GLY A 23 12.78 13.77 6.95
C GLY A 23 12.72 12.26 6.80
N PHE A 24 12.50 11.79 5.57
CA PHE A 24 12.38 10.37 5.23
C PHE A 24 13.15 10.08 3.94
N ASP A 25 13.88 8.97 3.92
CA ASP A 25 14.21 8.31 2.65
C ASP A 25 12.94 7.69 2.09
N HIS A 26 12.79 7.66 0.76
CA HIS A 26 11.54 7.24 0.11
C HIS A 26 11.80 6.31 -1.07
N ALA A 27 10.94 5.31 -1.24
CA ALA A 27 10.91 4.48 -2.45
C ALA A 27 9.51 3.91 -2.67
N GLU A 28 9.13 3.76 -3.94
CA GLU A 28 7.88 3.09 -4.32
C GLU A 28 8.16 1.84 -5.17
N CYS A 29 7.35 0.80 -4.99
CA CYS A 29 7.44 -0.46 -5.72
C CYS A 29 6.06 -0.91 -6.22
N PHE A 30 5.99 -1.40 -7.47
CA PHE A 30 4.80 -2.08 -7.97
C PHE A 30 4.95 -3.60 -7.88
N LEU A 31 4.00 -4.25 -7.19
CA LEU A 31 3.82 -5.70 -7.20
C LEU A 31 2.75 -6.11 -8.23
N PRO A 32 2.90 -7.27 -8.90
CA PRO A 32 3.90 -8.32 -8.66
C PRO A 32 5.20 -8.15 -9.45
N ALA A 33 5.32 -7.12 -10.29
CA ALA A 33 6.49 -6.93 -11.16
C ALA A 33 7.80 -6.65 -10.38
N VAL A 34 7.68 -6.15 -9.15
CA VAL A 34 8.78 -5.69 -8.29
C VAL A 34 9.61 -4.64 -9.02
N ASN A 35 8.91 -3.62 -9.51
CA ASN A 35 9.53 -2.49 -10.21
C ASN A 35 9.60 -1.28 -9.27
N TRP A 36 10.83 -0.90 -8.91
CA TRP A 36 11.13 0.26 -8.07
C TRP A 36 11.11 1.56 -8.88
N PHE A 37 10.59 2.64 -8.28
CA PHE A 37 10.56 3.98 -8.83
C PHE A 37 10.47 5.01 -7.69
N ASN A 38 10.67 6.30 -7.99
CA ASN A 38 10.76 7.37 -6.99
C ASN A 38 11.72 7.03 -5.83
N VAL A 39 12.88 6.45 -6.16
CA VAL A 39 13.87 6.05 -5.17
C VAL A 39 14.73 7.25 -4.79
N GLU A 40 14.62 7.65 -3.53
CA GLU A 40 15.35 8.74 -2.89
C GLU A 40 16.14 8.18 -1.71
N CYS A 41 17.47 8.41 -1.73
CA CYS A 41 18.37 8.13 -0.61
C CYS A 41 18.54 6.65 -0.20
N PHE A 42 17.95 5.69 -0.92
CA PHE A 42 18.27 4.27 -0.80
C PHE A 42 19.43 3.85 -1.71
N SER A 43 20.35 3.05 -1.18
CA SER A 43 21.43 2.43 -1.95
C SER A 43 20.94 1.18 -2.70
N THR A 44 21.77 0.65 -3.60
CA THR A 44 21.49 -0.63 -4.26
C THR A 44 21.33 -1.77 -3.26
N ASP A 45 22.19 -1.85 -2.24
CA ASP A 45 22.11 -2.89 -1.20
C ASP A 45 20.81 -2.77 -0.38
N ASP A 46 20.36 -1.54 -0.10
CA ASP A 46 19.05 -1.32 0.53
C ASP A 46 17.92 -1.82 -0.37
N LEU A 47 17.95 -1.51 -1.67
CA LEU A 47 16.93 -1.96 -2.63
C LEU A 47 16.94 -3.48 -2.82
N ASP A 48 18.09 -4.14 -2.77
CA ASP A 48 18.19 -5.60 -2.84
C ASP A 48 17.52 -6.24 -1.62
N PHE A 49 17.80 -5.72 -0.43
CA PHE A 49 17.09 -6.14 0.80
C PHE A 49 15.58 -5.91 0.70
N LEU A 50 15.16 -4.71 0.28
CA LEU A 50 13.76 -4.36 0.17
C LEU A 50 13.05 -5.19 -0.90
N THR A 51 13.73 -5.53 -2.00
CA THR A 51 13.23 -6.41 -3.07
C THR A 51 12.88 -7.79 -2.51
N GLU A 52 13.78 -8.39 -1.74
CA GLU A 52 13.52 -9.68 -1.11
C GLU A 52 12.42 -9.58 -0.04
N PHE A 53 12.39 -8.49 0.72
CA PHE A 53 11.35 -8.23 1.71
C PHE A 53 9.95 -8.15 1.06
N VAL A 54 9.76 -7.33 0.03
CA VAL A 54 8.45 -7.17 -0.63
C VAL A 54 8.04 -8.44 -1.37
N ARG A 55 8.99 -9.17 -1.98
CA ARG A 55 8.72 -10.46 -2.64
C ARG A 55 8.25 -11.52 -1.65
N SER A 56 8.97 -11.68 -0.55
CA SER A 56 8.68 -12.70 0.47
C SER A 56 7.32 -12.48 1.13
N ASN A 57 6.88 -11.21 1.23
CA ASN A 57 5.62 -10.84 1.85
C ASN A 57 4.51 -10.52 0.84
N ALA A 58 4.74 -10.70 -0.47
CA ALA A 58 3.78 -10.32 -1.51
C ALA A 58 2.36 -10.90 -1.29
N PRO A 59 2.17 -12.20 -0.92
CA PRO A 59 0.85 -12.73 -0.64
C PRO A 59 0.10 -11.96 0.46
N PHE A 60 0.78 -11.62 1.55
CA PHE A 60 0.20 -10.84 2.65
C PHE A 60 -0.09 -9.40 2.26
N ILE A 61 0.78 -8.78 1.46
CA ILE A 61 0.59 -7.42 0.96
C ILE A 61 -0.68 -7.34 0.09
N PHE A 62 -0.87 -8.30 -0.83
CA PHE A 62 -2.10 -8.38 -1.64
C PHE A 62 -3.35 -8.60 -0.78
N GLU A 63 -3.28 -9.50 0.20
CA GLU A 63 -4.39 -9.74 1.12
C GLU A 63 -4.81 -8.48 1.89
N LEU A 64 -3.82 -7.73 2.41
CA LEU A 64 -4.07 -6.47 3.11
C LEU A 64 -4.67 -5.40 2.19
N ALA A 65 -4.18 -5.29 0.96
CA ALA A 65 -4.68 -4.35 -0.03
C ALA A 65 -6.16 -4.62 -0.39
N GLU A 66 -6.52 -5.89 -0.61
CA GLU A 66 -7.90 -6.30 -0.88
C GLU A 66 -8.83 -6.04 0.32
N ARG A 67 -8.37 -6.35 1.55
CA ARG A 67 -9.14 -6.06 2.77
C ARG A 67 -9.39 -4.55 2.93
N GLN A 68 -8.41 -3.69 2.64
CA GLN A 68 -8.60 -2.24 2.68
C GLN A 68 -9.60 -1.75 1.62
N LYS A 69 -9.54 -2.30 0.40
CA LYS A 69 -10.52 -2.01 -0.66
C LYS A 69 -11.94 -2.36 -0.22
N ALA A 70 -12.11 -3.54 0.39
CA ALA A 70 -13.40 -3.99 0.92
C ALA A 70 -13.89 -3.13 2.11
N GLY A 71 -13.01 -2.79 3.06
CA GLY A 71 -13.34 -1.91 4.19
C GLY A 71 -13.76 -0.50 3.77
N SER A 72 -13.11 0.06 2.73
CA SER A 72 -13.52 1.33 2.13
C SER A 72 -14.89 1.25 1.45
N ALA A 73 -15.23 0.11 0.85
CA ALA A 73 -16.55 -0.09 0.22
C ALA A 73 -17.67 -0.22 1.26
N VAL A 74 -17.42 -0.87 2.40
CA VAL A 74 -18.39 -0.97 3.50
C VAL A 74 -18.72 0.40 4.09
N SER A 75 -17.73 1.29 4.26
CA SER A 75 -17.96 2.68 4.70
C SER A 75 -18.80 3.48 3.69
N ALA A 76 -18.58 3.27 2.39
CA ALA A 76 -19.31 3.97 1.33
C ALA A 76 -20.76 3.49 1.14
N LEU A 77 -21.07 2.25 1.53
CA LEU A 77 -22.41 1.65 1.39
C LEU A 77 -23.32 1.87 2.62
N ALA A 78 -22.82 2.53 3.68
CA ALA A 78 -23.57 2.75 4.92
C ALA A 78 -23.74 4.24 5.32
N PRO A 79 -24.18 5.17 4.44
CA PRO A 79 -24.69 6.45 4.92
C PRO A 79 -26.02 6.30 5.69
N ASP A 80 -26.81 5.26 5.39
CA ASP A 80 -28.19 5.13 5.91
C ASP A 80 -28.33 4.32 7.21
N VAL A 81 -27.32 3.53 7.59
CA VAL A 81 -27.39 2.67 8.80
C VAL A 81 -27.23 3.49 10.09
N LEU A 82 -26.63 4.68 10.02
CA LEU A 82 -26.47 5.56 11.19
C LEU A 82 -27.72 6.40 11.53
N LEU A 83 -28.75 6.44 10.69
CA LEU A 83 -29.98 7.19 10.97
C LEU A 83 -31.07 6.39 11.72
N LEU A 84 -30.93 5.07 11.88
CA LEU A 84 -31.94 4.23 12.54
C LEU A 84 -31.75 4.07 14.06
N ASN A 85 -30.65 4.58 14.62
CA ASN A 85 -30.41 4.52 16.08
C ASN A 85 -30.73 5.83 16.81
N SER A 86 -31.49 6.74 16.19
CA SER A 86 -32.10 7.88 16.88
C SER A 86 -33.60 7.62 17.08
N LYS A 87 -33.94 6.78 18.06
CA LYS A 87 -35.25 6.80 18.69
C LYS A 87 -35.13 6.56 20.18
#